data_AF-A0A7J9YGI1-F1
#
_entry.id   AF-A0A7J9YGI1-F1
#
_cell.length_a   1.000
_cell.length_b   1.000
_cell.length_c   1.000
_cell.angle_alpha   90.00
_cell.angle_beta   90.00
_cell.angle_gamma   90.00
#
_symmetry.space_group_name_H-M   'P 1'
#
loop_
_entity.id
_entity.type
_entity.pdbx_description
1 polymer ?
#
loop_
_entity_poly.entity_id
_entity_poly.type
_entity_poly.pdbx_seq_one_letter_code
_entity_poly.pdbx_strand_id
1 'polypeptide(L)'
;MSQPLFDPYIYRALREVARGEISRHRATAELWHRDQVMPPRCADALLGLYDGGYIHWCDDVPGGLLRADLTRAGAQLLASWLSVPRDQATAA
;
A
#
# COMPACT_ATOMS: atom_id res chain seq x y z
N MET A 1 7.86 15.85 -4.64
CA MET A 1 6.92 15.13 -3.76
C MET A 1 7.58 15.00 -2.41
N SER A 2 6.91 15.42 -1.34
CA SER A 2 7.38 15.23 0.04
C SER A 2 7.10 13.79 0.47
N GLN A 3 8.07 13.12 1.07
CA GLN A 3 7.89 11.76 1.56
C GLN A 3 6.84 11.73 2.69
N PRO A 4 5.89 10.76 2.71
CA PRO A 4 4.93 10.62 3.80
C PRO A 4 5.65 10.40 5.13
N LEU A 5 5.12 11.03 6.19
CA LEU A 5 5.49 10.66 7.56
C LEU A 5 5.02 9.24 7.86
N PHE A 6 5.64 8.58 8.84
CA PHE A 6 5.21 7.25 9.25
C PHE A 6 3.76 7.28 9.71
N ASP A 7 2.92 6.51 9.03
CA ASP A 7 1.53 6.24 9.39
C ASP A 7 1.33 4.72 9.40
N PRO A 8 0.73 4.15 10.46
CA PRO A 8 0.60 2.70 10.60
C PRO A 8 -0.28 2.06 9.53
N TYR A 9 -1.27 2.79 8.99
CA TYR A 9 -2.14 2.33 7.92
C TYR A 9 -1.45 2.42 6.56
N ILE A 10 -0.67 3.48 6.30
CA ILE A 10 0.16 3.58 5.08
C ILE A 10 1.23 2.48 5.07
N TYR A 11 1.89 2.25 6.20
CA TYR A 11 2.87 1.17 6.32
C TYR A 11 2.23 -0.21 6.10
N ARG A 12 1.05 -0.45 6.70
CA ARG A 12 0.30 -1.69 6.48
C ARG A 12 -0.08 -1.87 5.02
N ALA A 13 -0.65 -0.84 4.38
CA ALA A 13 -1.01 -0.87 2.97
C ALA A 13 0.19 -1.18 2.06
N LEU A 14 1.34 -0.53 2.27
CA LEU A 14 2.57 -0.83 1.53
C LEU A 14 3.01 -2.29 1.68
N ARG A 15 2.88 -2.88 2.88
CA ARG A 15 3.23 -4.29 3.11
C ARG A 15 2.28 -5.26 2.42
N GLU A 16 0.98 -4.99 2.46
CA GLU A 16 -0.02 -5.83 1.81
C GLU A 16 0.14 -5.77 0.28
N VAL A 17 0.46 -4.59 -0.27
CA VAL A 17 0.81 -4.44 -1.70
C VAL A 17 2.10 -5.20 -2.03
N ALA A 18 3.15 -5.08 -1.22
CA ALA A 18 4.40 -5.80 -1.42
C ALA A 18 4.22 -7.34 -1.44
N ARG A 19 3.20 -7.85 -0.75
CA ARG A 19 2.83 -9.27 -0.71
C ARG A 19 1.91 -9.70 -1.85
N GLY A 20 1.40 -8.75 -2.65
CA GLY A 20 0.39 -9.03 -3.67
C GLY A 20 -0.97 -9.43 -3.08
N GLU A 21 -1.30 -8.95 -1.88
CA GLU A 21 -2.56 -9.25 -1.19
C GLU A 21 -3.69 -8.31 -1.65
N ILE A 22 -3.36 -7.19 -2.31
CA ILE A 22 -4.29 -6.15 -2.73
C ILE A 22 -4.63 -6.28 -4.21
N SER A 23 -5.93 -6.34 -4.49
CA SER A 23 -6.49 -6.27 -5.83
C SER A 23 -7.61 -5.23 -5.90
N ARG A 24 -7.95 -4.80 -7.10
CA ARG A 24 -9.02 -3.84 -7.37
C ARG A 24 -9.82 -4.30 -8.57
N HIS A 25 -11.13 -4.33 -8.47
CA HIS A 25 -11.97 -4.63 -9.62
C HIS A 25 -11.98 -3.45 -10.61
N ARG A 26 -11.66 -3.72 -11.87
CA ARG A 26 -11.48 -2.69 -12.92
C ARG A 26 -12.77 -1.91 -13.17
N ALA A 27 -13.92 -2.58 -13.19
CA ALA A 27 -15.18 -1.94 -13.57
C ALA A 27 -15.85 -1.19 -12.40
N THR A 28 -15.74 -1.71 -11.17
CA THR A 28 -16.43 -1.16 -9.99
C THR A 28 -15.52 -0.35 -9.09
N ALA A 29 -14.20 -0.36 -9.36
CA ALA A 29 -13.16 0.23 -8.51
C ALA A 29 -13.08 -0.37 -7.10
N GLU A 30 -13.82 -1.44 -6.81
CA GLU A 30 -13.87 -2.06 -5.49
C GLU A 30 -12.52 -2.66 -5.13
N LEU A 31 -12.04 -2.36 -3.91
CA LEU A 31 -10.79 -2.89 -3.38
C LEU A 31 -11.04 -4.24 -2.70
N TRP A 32 -10.20 -5.20 -3.04
CA TRP A 32 -10.25 -6.56 -2.55
C TRP A 32 -8.92 -6.88 -1.87
N HIS A 33 -9.02 -7.50 -0.69
CA HIS A 33 -7.87 -8.06 0.01
C HIS A 33 -8.09 -9.58 0.07
N ARG A 34 -7.05 -10.35 -0.28
CA ARG A 34 -7.18 -11.80 -0.50
C ARG A 34 -7.81 -12.56 0.67
N ASP A 35 -7.37 -12.30 1.90
CA ASP A 35 -7.72 -13.13 3.07
C ASP A 35 -8.54 -12.41 4.16
N GLN A 36 -8.86 -11.13 4.00
CA GLN A 36 -9.44 -10.30 5.07
C GLN A 36 -10.31 -9.16 4.52
N VAL A 37 -11.21 -8.66 5.35
CA VAL A 37 -11.90 -7.39 5.07
C VAL A 37 -10.89 -6.25 5.23
N MET A 38 -10.73 -5.44 4.18
CA MET A 38 -9.87 -4.27 4.21
C MET A 38 -10.41 -3.23 5.21
N PRO A 39 -9.62 -2.79 6.20
CA PRO A 39 -10.00 -1.66 7.04
C PRO A 39 -10.19 -0.39 6.19
N PRO A 40 -11.21 0.45 6.45
CA PRO A 40 -11.47 1.66 5.67
C PRO A 40 -10.24 2.59 5.56
N ARG A 41 -9.50 2.76 6.66
CA ARG A 41 -8.26 3.57 6.67
C ARG A 41 -7.14 2.99 5.80
N CYS A 42 -7.11 1.67 5.57
CA CYS A 42 -6.17 1.06 4.63
C CYS A 42 -6.59 1.35 3.18
N ALA A 43 -7.89 1.36 2.89
CA ALA A 43 -8.39 1.78 1.58
C ALA A 43 -8.03 3.24 1.28
N ASP A 44 -8.21 4.16 2.25
CA ASP A 44 -7.81 5.56 2.10
C ASP A 44 -6.29 5.69 1.90
N ALA A 45 -5.50 4.92 2.66
CA ALA A 45 -4.05 4.89 2.52
C ALA A 45 -3.61 4.41 1.13
N LEU A 46 -4.26 3.38 0.58
CA LEU A 46 -3.99 2.88 -0.77
C LEU A 46 -4.28 3.93 -1.84
N LEU A 47 -5.37 4.69 -1.70
CA LEU A 47 -5.68 5.79 -2.61
C LEU A 47 -4.59 6.88 -2.54
N GLY A 48 -4.21 7.29 -1.33
CA GLY A 48 -3.14 8.28 -1.14
C GLY A 48 -1.78 7.81 -1.67
N LEU A 49 -1.47 6.51 -1.54
CA LEU A 49 -0.27 5.91 -2.10
C LEU A 49 -0.29 5.87 -3.63
N TYR A 50 -1.45 5.61 -4.23
CA TYR A 50 -1.62 5.62 -5.68
C TYR A 50 -1.47 7.04 -6.24
N ASP A 51 -2.19 8.01 -5.68
CA ASP A 51 -2.10 9.42 -6.08
C ASP A 51 -0.69 9.98 -5.83
N GLY A 52 -0.02 9.48 -4.78
CA GLY A 52 1.37 9.79 -4.46
C GLY A 52 2.42 9.08 -5.32
N GLY A 53 2.02 8.19 -6.25
CA GLY A 53 2.91 7.47 -7.14
C GLY A 53 3.77 6.39 -6.46
N TYR A 54 3.38 5.94 -5.26
CA TYR A 54 4.07 4.90 -4.51
C TYR A 54 3.62 3.49 -4.92
N ILE A 55 2.40 3.36 -5.44
CA ILE A 55 1.88 2.12 -6.01
C ILE A 55 1.31 2.37 -7.41
N HIS A 56 1.18 1.31 -8.20
CA HIS A 56 0.41 1.31 -9.44
C HIS A 56 -0.51 0.08 -9.52
N TRP A 57 -1.48 0.15 -10.42
CA TRP A 57 -2.36 -0.97 -10.74
C TRP A 57 -1.87 -1.68 -12.00
N CYS A 58 -1.62 -2.98 -11.89
CA CYS A 58 -1.21 -3.86 -12.98
C CYS A 58 -2.38 -4.76 -13.39
N ASP A 59 -2.57 -4.98 -14.69
CA ASP A 59 -3.44 -6.03 -15.21
C ASP A 59 -2.75 -7.38 -14.95
N ASP A 60 -3.07 -8.04 -13.83
CA ASP A 60 -2.37 -9.27 -13.42
C ASP A 60 -3.27 -10.52 -13.41
N VAL A 61 -4.56 -10.43 -13.77
CA VAL A 61 -5.45 -11.60 -13.68
C VAL A 61 -6.62 -11.61 -14.68
N PRO A 62 -6.98 -12.80 -15.24
CA PRO A 62 -8.25 -13.01 -15.91
C PRO A 62 -9.42 -12.73 -14.93
N GLY A 63 -10.46 -12.05 -15.40
CA GLY A 63 -11.63 -11.72 -14.57
C GLY A 63 -11.77 -10.26 -14.16
N GLY A 64 -10.96 -9.36 -14.73
CA GLY A 64 -11.16 -7.91 -14.56
C GLY A 64 -10.64 -7.36 -13.24
N LEU A 65 -9.73 -8.07 -12.57
CA LEU A 65 -9.02 -7.61 -11.39
C LEU A 65 -7.68 -6.98 -11.78
N LEU A 66 -7.36 -5.87 -11.13
CA LEU A 66 -6.06 -5.21 -11.16
C LEU A 66 -5.33 -5.52 -9.88
N ARG A 67 -4.08 -5.94 -9.95
CA ARG A 67 -3.23 -6.11 -8.77
C ARG A 67 -2.54 -4.78 -8.45
N ALA A 68 -2.40 -4.46 -7.17
CA ALA A 68 -1.50 -3.37 -6.77
C ALA A 68 -0.05 -3.88 -6.74
N ASP A 69 0.86 -3.14 -7.33
CA ASP A 69 2.31 -3.36 -7.20
C ASP A 69 3.01 -2.07 -6.74
N LEU A 70 4.14 -2.25 -6.04
CA LEU A 70 4.95 -1.13 -5.56
C LEU A 70 5.74 -0.50 -6.71
N THR A 71 5.76 0.83 -6.77
CA THR A 71 6.75 1.54 -7.57
C THR A 71 8.11 1.53 -6.87
N ARG A 72 9.16 1.97 -7.56
CA ARG A 72 10.48 2.15 -6.94
C ARG A 72 10.41 3.06 -5.71
N ALA A 73 9.61 4.12 -5.76
CA ALA A 73 9.42 5.04 -4.64
C ALA A 73 8.69 4.37 -3.47
N GLY A 74 7.64 3.57 -3.74
CA GLY A 74 6.93 2.81 -2.70
C GLY A 74 7.81 1.79 -2.00
N ALA A 75 8.64 1.08 -2.77
CA ALA A 75 9.60 0.12 -2.20
C ALA A 75 10.65 0.82 -1.32
N GLN A 76 11.16 1.98 -1.74
CA GLN A 76 12.09 2.79 -0.94
C GLN A 76 11.44 3.32 0.35
N LEU A 77 10.19 3.79 0.27
CA LEU A 77 9.43 4.25 1.43
C LEU A 77 9.25 3.12 2.45
N LEU A 78 8.77 1.95 1.99
CA LEU A 78 8.60 0.78 2.85
C LEU A 78 9.92 0.35 3.50
N ALA A 79 11.01 0.31 2.72
CA ALA A 79 12.33 -0.01 3.24
C ALA A 79 12.77 0.98 4.32
N SER A 80 12.56 2.28 4.11
CA SER A 80 12.93 3.33 5.07
C SER A 80 12.28 3.13 6.44
N TRP A 81 11.03 2.68 6.47
CA TRP A 81 10.27 2.41 7.69
C TRP A 81 10.62 1.07 8.34
N LEU A 82 11.06 0.08 7.55
CA LEU A 82 11.60 -1.18 8.08
C LEU A 82 12.98 -1.00 8.72
N SER A 83 13.77 -0.05 8.23
CA SER A 83 15.11 0.24 8.73
C SER A 83 15.14 1.13 9.98
N VAL A 84 14.01 1.68 10.43
CA VAL A 84 13.94 2.38 11.73
C VAL A 84 14.01 1.34 12.85
N PRO A 85 15.05 1.32 13.69
CA PRO A 85 15.10 0.45 14.85
C PRO A 85 13.93 0.79 15.78
N ARG A 86 13.21 -0.23 16.25
CA ARG A 86 12.07 -0.09 17.19
C ARG A 86 12.39 0.68 18.48
N ASP A 87 13.67 0.90 18.79
CA ASP A 87 14.13 1.56 20.01
C ASP A 87 14.06 3.10 20.02
N GLN A 88 13.71 3.76 18.90
CA GLN A 88 13.65 5.24 18.86
C GLN A 88 12.23 5.84 18.83
N ALA A 89 11.18 5.03 18.98
CA ALA A 89 9.80 5.55 18.98
C ALA A 89 9.32 6.06 20.36
N THR A 90 10.18 6.12 21.38
CA THR A 90 9.80 6.43 22.78
C THR A 90 10.59 7.57 23.42
N ALA A 91 11.14 8.51 22.64
CA ALA A 91 11.77 9.71 23.19
C ALA A 91 11.53 10.93 22.29
N ALA A 92 10.33 11.50 22.38
CA ALA A 92 10.06 12.90 22.05
C ALA A 92 8.94 13.41 22.95
#